data_AF-A0A371GEE5-F1
#
_entry.id   AF-A0A371GEE5-F1
#
_cell.length_a   1.000
_cell.length_b   1.000
_cell.length_c   1.000
_cell.angle_alpha   90.00
_cell.angle_beta   90.00
_cell.angle_gamma   90.00
#
_symmetry.space_group_name_H-M   'P 1'
#
loop_
_entity.id
_entity.type
_entity.pdbx_description
1 polymer ?
#
loop_
_entity_poly.entity_id
_entity_poly.type
_entity_poly.pdbx_seq_one_letter_code
_entity_poly.pdbx_strand_id
1 'polypeptide(L)'
;MARFNDATVRVNDPDQKFFVKAFQKGLRIGPFSDALALQKPMSMEEIRVRAEKHIEMEESRFDKREAEHLNKEGWPRPARERPLLMDGRDLYCRQGPDR
;
A
#
# COMPACT_ATOMS: atom_id res chain seq x y z
N MET A 1 -39.87 5.48 -1.05
CA MET A 1 -38.87 5.11 -2.06
C MET A 1 -38.79 6.08 -3.26
N ALA A 2 -39.85 6.81 -3.62
CA ALA A 2 -39.86 7.67 -4.82
C ALA A 2 -38.96 8.92 -4.78
N ARG A 3 -38.53 9.37 -3.59
CA ARG A 3 -37.88 10.70 -3.44
C ARG A 3 -36.53 10.83 -4.15
N PHE A 4 -35.78 9.73 -4.27
CA PHE A 4 -34.50 9.74 -4.97
C PHE A 4 -34.69 9.80 -6.49
N ASN A 5 -35.67 9.06 -7.02
CA ASN A 5 -36.02 9.07 -8.44
C ASN A 5 -36.56 10.43 -8.90
N ASP A 6 -37.41 11.09 -8.10
CA ASP A 6 -37.95 12.42 -8.42
C ASP A 6 -36.85 13.49 -8.49
N ALA A 7 -35.80 13.39 -7.68
CA ALA A 7 -34.68 14.32 -7.71
C ALA A 7 -33.78 14.10 -8.94
N THR A 8 -33.55 12.84 -9.34
CA THR A 8 -32.77 12.50 -10.54
C THR A 8 -33.50 12.81 -11.85
N VAL A 9 -34.83 12.70 -11.89
CA VAL A 9 -35.68 13.07 -13.04
C VAL A 9 -35.59 14.56 -13.40
N ARG A 10 -35.10 15.42 -12.49
CA ARG A 10 -34.99 16.87 -12.70
C ARG A 10 -33.72 17.33 -13.40
N VAL A 11 -32.74 16.46 -13.61
CA VAL A 11 -31.56 16.81 -14.41
C VAL A 11 -31.96 16.66 -15.88
N ASN A 12 -32.36 17.76 -16.52
CA ASN A 12 -32.64 17.77 -17.95
C ASN A 12 -31.35 17.46 -18.71
N ASP A 13 -31.34 16.36 -19.47
CA ASP A 13 -30.26 15.97 -20.38
C ASP A 13 -28.84 16.00 -19.77
N PRO A 14 -28.53 15.12 -18.79
CA PRO A 14 -27.21 15.06 -18.20
C PRO A 14 -26.18 14.61 -19.23
N ASP A 15 -25.22 15.48 -19.52
CA ASP A 15 -24.08 15.17 -20.38
C ASP A 15 -23.09 14.22 -19.68
N GLN A 16 -22.19 13.60 -20.45
CA GLN A 16 -21.18 12.70 -19.91
C GLN A 16 -20.29 13.38 -18.85
N LYS A 17 -20.07 14.68 -19.00
CA LYS A 17 -19.28 15.51 -18.08
C LYS A 17 -19.95 15.64 -16.71
N PHE A 18 -21.28 15.67 -16.65
CA PHE A 18 -22.03 15.67 -15.40
C PHE A 18 -21.80 14.39 -14.63
N PHE A 19 -21.90 13.22 -15.29
CA PHE A 19 -21.63 11.93 -14.66
C PHE A 19 -20.20 11.81 -14.15
N VAL A 20 -19.22 12.21 -14.97
CA VAL A 20 -17.80 12.22 -14.56
C VAL A 20 -17.59 13.08 -13.31
N LYS A 21 -18.17 14.29 -13.29
CA LYS A 21 -18.04 15.20 -12.14
C LYS A 21 -18.77 14.67 -10.90
N ALA A 22 -19.98 14.14 -11.06
CA ALA A 22 -20.74 13.54 -9.96
C ALA A 22 -19.98 12.34 -9.37
N PHE A 23 -19.41 11.49 -10.21
CA PHE A 23 -18.58 10.37 -9.79
C PHE A 23 -17.38 10.86 -8.98
N GLN A 24 -16.58 11.80 -9.52
CA GLN A 24 -15.44 12.38 -8.80
C GLN A 24 -15.81 12.99 -7.45
N LYS A 25 -16.98 13.63 -7.35
CA LYS A 25 -17.48 14.23 -6.10
C LYS A 25 -18.03 13.21 -5.11
N GLY A 26 -18.48 12.04 -5.58
CA GLY A 26 -18.98 10.95 -4.75
C GLY A 26 -17.89 10.04 -4.18
N LEU A 27 -16.64 10.15 -4.66
CA LEU A 27 -15.53 9.35 -4.16
C LEU A 27 -15.06 9.80 -2.78
N ARG A 28 -14.65 8.82 -1.96
CA ARG A 28 -13.89 9.10 -0.74
C ARG A 28 -12.52 9.66 -1.11
N ILE A 29 -12.05 10.62 -0.32
CA ILE A 29 -10.70 11.18 -0.45
C ILE A 29 -9.67 10.06 -0.27
N GLY A 30 -8.72 9.98 -1.19
CA GLY A 30 -7.63 9.01 -1.18
C GLY A 30 -6.83 8.97 -2.50
N PRO A 31 -5.89 8.01 -2.62
CA PRO A 31 -4.95 7.98 -3.75
C PRO A 31 -5.62 7.95 -5.12
N PHE A 32 -6.72 7.19 -5.25
CA PHE A 32 -7.47 7.13 -6.49
C PHE A 32 -8.20 8.45 -6.81
N SER A 33 -8.86 9.08 -5.84
CA SER A 33 -9.54 10.36 -6.06
C SER A 33 -8.55 11.47 -6.42
N ASP A 34 -7.38 11.46 -5.79
CA ASP A 34 -6.32 12.44 -6.04
C ASP A 34 -5.75 12.27 -7.45
N ALA A 35 -5.52 11.03 -7.89
CA ALA A 35 -5.10 10.75 -9.26
C ALA A 35 -6.12 11.24 -10.32
N LEU A 36 -7.42 11.08 -10.06
CA LEU A 36 -8.46 11.61 -10.94
C LEU A 36 -8.54 13.16 -10.91
N ALA A 37 -8.16 13.79 -9.80
CA ALA A 37 -8.09 15.24 -9.70
C ALA A 37 -6.89 15.81 -10.47
N LEU A 38 -5.74 15.11 -10.42
CA LEU A 38 -4.53 15.44 -11.16
C LEU A 38 -4.73 15.29 -12.67
N GLN A 39 -5.32 14.17 -13.10
CA GLN A 39 -5.59 13.91 -14.50
C GLN A 39 -7.09 13.72 -14.70
N LYS A 40 -7.79 14.80 -15.07
CA LYS A 40 -9.25 14.76 -15.25
C LYS A 40 -9.63 13.78 -16.38
N PRO A 41 -10.40 12.73 -16.07
CA PRO A 41 -10.97 11.86 -17.09
C PRO A 41 -12.05 12.60 -17.87
N MET A 42 -12.23 12.23 -19.14
CA MET A 42 -13.25 12.82 -20.02
C MET A 42 -14.52 11.96 -20.11
N SER A 43 -14.43 10.69 -19.74
CA SER A 43 -15.52 9.72 -19.88
C SER A 43 -15.61 8.77 -18.68
N MET A 44 -16.77 8.16 -18.50
CA MET A 44 -16.97 7.09 -17.51
C MET A 44 -16.15 5.84 -17.85
N GLU A 45 -15.87 5.60 -19.14
CA GLU A 45 -15.06 4.47 -19.57
C GLU A 45 -13.60 4.62 -19.11
N GLU A 46 -13.05 5.82 -19.25
CA GLU A 46 -11.69 6.12 -18.78
C GLU A 46 -11.57 5.95 -17.26
N ILE A 47 -12.62 6.33 -16.52
CA ILE A 47 -12.69 6.09 -15.07
C ILE A 47 -12.66 4.59 -14.76
N ARG A 48 -13.43 3.76 -15.49
CA ARG A 48 -13.44 2.30 -15.29
C ARG A 48 -12.06 1.68 -15.50
N VAL A 49 -11.42 1.99 -16.62
CA VAL A 49 -10.09 1.46 -16.95
C VAL A 49 -9.04 1.85 -15.90
N ARG A 50 -9.12 3.08 -15.38
CA ARG A 50 -8.20 3.52 -14.30
C ARG A 50 -8.52 2.86 -12.96
N ALA A 51 -9.79 2.64 -12.65
CA ALA A 51 -10.21 1.96 -11.43
C ALA A 51 -9.73 0.51 -11.41
N GLU A 52 -9.89 -0.21 -12.53
CA GLU A 52 -9.41 -1.59 -12.68
C GLU A 52 -7.90 -1.69 -12.39
N LYS A 53 -7.08 -0.85 -13.03
CA LYS A 53 -5.64 -0.80 -12.77
C LYS A 53 -5.29 -0.44 -11.33
N HIS A 54 -6.07 0.42 -10.68
CA HIS A 54 -5.84 0.79 -9.29
C HIS A 54 -6.12 -0.38 -8.34
N ILE A 55 -7.20 -1.12 -8.57
CA ILE A 55 -7.56 -2.32 -7.79
C ILE A 55 -6.49 -3.39 -7.95
N GLU A 56 -6.10 -3.71 -9.18
CA GLU A 56 -5.06 -4.70 -9.47
C GLU A 56 -3.73 -4.35 -8.75
N MET A 57 -3.34 -3.07 -8.76
CA MET A 57 -2.15 -2.60 -8.04
C MET A 57 -2.29 -2.78 -6.52
N GLU A 58 -3.45 -2.45 -5.95
CA GLU A 58 -3.68 -2.53 -4.51
C GLU A 58 -3.69 -3.99 -4.02
N GLU A 59 -4.35 -4.88 -4.77
CA GLU A 59 -4.39 -6.32 -4.52
C GLU A 59 -2.99 -6.94 -4.65
N SER A 60 -2.25 -6.64 -5.72
CA SER A 60 -0.88 -7.13 -5.89
C SER A 60 0.06 -6.69 -4.77
N ARG A 61 -0.12 -5.46 -4.25
CA ARG A 61 0.66 -4.97 -3.10
C ARG A 61 0.28 -5.71 -1.81
N PHE A 62 -0.98 -6.07 -1.65
CA PHE A 62 -1.46 -6.83 -0.51
C PHE A 62 -0.91 -8.27 -0.53
N ASP A 63 -0.99 -8.96 -1.67
CA ASP A 63 -0.49 -10.34 -1.83
C ASP A 63 1.01 -10.47 -1.53
N LYS A 64 1.81 -9.50 -2.00
CA LYS A 64 3.26 -9.47 -1.70
C LYS A 64 3.54 -9.36 -0.21
N ARG A 65 2.73 -8.57 0.51
CA ARG A 65 2.86 -8.43 1.96
C ARG A 65 2.52 -9.73 2.66
N GLU A 66 1.45 -10.42 2.27
CA GLU A 66 1.06 -11.72 2.83
C GLU A 66 2.16 -12.78 2.60
N ALA A 67 2.74 -12.81 1.40
CA ALA A 67 3.87 -13.70 1.08
C ALA A 67 5.12 -13.40 1.94
N GLU A 68 5.41 -12.12 2.23
CA GLU A 68 6.50 -11.73 3.11
C GLU A 68 6.25 -12.07 4.59
N HIS A 69 5.00 -12.06 5.05
CA HIS A 69 4.66 -12.49 6.41
C HIS A 69 4.93 -13.99 6.60
N LEU A 70 4.45 -14.83 5.67
CA LEU A 70 4.69 -16.27 5.67
C LEU A 70 6.19 -16.62 5.55
N ASN A 71 6.96 -15.81 4.81
CA ASN A 71 8.40 -16.05 4.66
C ASN A 71 9.20 -15.73 5.94
N LYS A 72 8.80 -14.72 6.71
CA LYS A 72 9.47 -14.34 7.97
C LYS A 72 9.20 -15.32 9.12
N GLU A 73 8.10 -16.06 9.05
CA GLU A 73 7.75 -17.12 10.00
C GLU A 73 8.58 -18.40 9.77
N GLY A 74 9.21 -18.54 8.61
CA GLY A 74 10.06 -19.68 8.24
C GLY A 74 11.56 -19.53 8.55
N TRP A 75 12.02 -18.37 9.01
CA TRP A 75 13.43 -18.19 9.41
C TRP A 75 13.55 -18.29 10.93
N PRO A 76 14.00 -19.41 11.52
CA PRO A 76 14.40 -19.39 12.90
C PRO A 76 15.52 -18.36 13.01
N ARG A 77 15.33 -17.31 13.82
CA ARG A 77 16.41 -16.37 14.18
C ARG A 77 17.66 -17.21 14.38
N PRO A 78 18.78 -16.98 13.67
CA PRO A 78 20.02 -17.65 14.02
C PRO A 78 20.21 -17.31 15.49
N ALA A 79 20.19 -18.34 16.33
CA ALA A 79 20.46 -18.20 17.74
C ALA A 79 21.75 -17.42 17.77
N ARG A 80 21.70 -16.16 18.23
CA ARG A 80 22.89 -15.41 18.53
C ARG A 80 23.60 -16.27 19.54
N GLU A 81 24.60 -17.01 19.08
CA GLU A 81 25.51 -17.75 19.91
C GLU A 81 26.00 -16.73 20.91
N ARG A 82 25.47 -16.81 22.12
CA ARG A 82 26.10 -16.19 23.28
C ARG A 82 27.46 -16.87 23.34
N PRO A 83 28.59 -16.16 23.16
CA PRO A 83 29.85 -16.75 23.54
C PRO A 83 29.69 -17.12 25.00
N LEU A 84 29.70 -18.42 25.29
CA LEU A 84 29.84 -18.90 26.65
C LEU A 84 31.05 -18.16 27.19
N LEU A 85 30.82 -17.32 28.19
CA LEU A 85 31.86 -16.61 28.90
C LEU A 85 32.79 -17.71 29.44
N MET A 86 33.87 -17.96 28.71
CA MET A 86 34.92 -18.86 29.12
C MET A 86 35.43 -18.29 30.44
N ASP A 87 35.14 -19.08 31.46
CA ASP A 87 35.62 -18.97 32.82
C ASP A 87 37.06 -18.46 32.83
N GLY A 88 37.26 -17.37 33.57
CA GLY A 88 38.47 -16.58 33.52
C GLY A 88 39.70 -17.42 33.82
N ARG A 89 40.75 -17.24 33.02
CA ARG A 89 42.14 -17.45 33.44
C ARG A 89 43.08 -16.60 32.57
N ASP A 90 43.69 -15.65 33.26
CA ASP A 90 45.02 -15.10 33.05
C ASP A 90 45.27 -14.16 31.86
N LEU A 91 44.97 -12.88 32.09
CA LEU A 91 45.79 -11.79 31.55
C LEU A 91 47.17 -11.83 32.23
N TYR A 92 48.18 -12.31 31.51
CA TYR A 92 49.55 -11.81 31.68
C TYR A 92 50.21 -11.68 30.32
N CYS A 93 49.94 -10.57 29.64
CA CYS A 93 50.88 -10.01 28.67
C CYS A 93 52.10 -9.54 29.45
N ARG A 94 53.05 -10.44 29.73
CA ARG A 94 54.37 -10.06 30.20
C ARG A 94 55.13 -9.47 29.01
N GLN A 95 55.49 -8.20 29.17
CA GLN A 95 56.35 -7.40 28.29
C GLN A 95 57.59 -8.17 27.80
N GLY A 96 58.02 -7.87 26.57
CA GLY A 96 59.36 -8.21 26.06
C GLY A 96 60.48 -7.56 26.90
N PRO A 97 61.78 -7.79 26.59
CA PRO A 97 62.34 -7.34 25.31
C PRO A 97 63.46 -8.20 24.68
N ASP A 98 63.64 -7.98 23.37
CA ASP A 98 64.88 -7.76 22.61
C ASP A 98 66.22 -8.39 23.09
N ARG A 99 66.72 -9.36 22.31
CA ARG A 99 68.14 -9.51 21.94
C ARG A 99 68.36 -10.56 20.85
#